data_AF-A0A382RY98-F1
#
_entry.id   AF-A0A382RY98-F1
#
_cell.length_a   1.000
_cell.length_b   1.000
_cell.length_c   1.000
_cell.angle_alpha   90.00
_cell.angle_beta   90.00
_cell.angle_gamma   90.00
#
_symmetry.space_group_name_H-M   'P 1'
#
loop_
_entity.id
_entity.type
_entity.pdbx_description
1 polymer ?
#
loop_
_entity_poly.entity_id
_entity_poly.type
_entity_poly.pdbx_seq_one_letter_code
_entity_poly.pdbx_strand_id
1 'polypeptide(L)' 'AHVIAAPCTHKICMRRGWIRQRGDLAVCVPNGLVLRIAGTAAVDAVAR' A
#
# COMPACT_ATOMS: atom_id res chain seq x y z
N ALA A 1 -4.57 -5.31 -1.32
CA ALA A 1 -4.29 -4.86 -2.70
C ALA A 1 -2.79 -4.96 -2.99
N HIS A 2 -2.38 -5.06 -4.25
CA HIS A 2 -0.97 -4.95 -4.67
C HIS A 2 -0.88 -4.51 -6.13
N VAL A 3 0.29 -4.02 -6.56
CA VAL A 3 0.54 -3.64 -7.96
C VAL A 3 1.11 -4.85 -8.73
N ILE A 4 0.36 -5.33 -9.72
CA ILE A 4 0.76 -6.50 -10.55
C ILE A 4 1.76 -6.15 -11.66
N ALA A 5 1.69 -4.93 -12.20
CA ALA A 5 2.54 -4.47 -13.28
C ALA A 5 2.63 -2.93 -13.26
N ALA A 6 3.80 -2.40 -13.58
CA ALA A 6 4.00 -0.96 -13.77
C ALA A 6 5.19 -0.72 -14.72
N PRO A 7 5.08 0.18 -15.72
CA PRO A 7 6.17 0.51 -16.63
C PRO A 7 7.18 1.49 -15.99
N CYS A 8 7.80 1.12 -14.86
CA CYS A 8 8.85 1.92 -14.20
C CYS A 8 10.16 1.13 -14.03
N THR A 9 11.30 1.80 -14.00
CA THR A 9 12.63 1.16 -13.94
C THR A 9 12.81 0.33 -12.67
N HIS A 10 12.48 0.92 -11.52
CA HIS A 10 12.83 0.32 -10.24
C HIS A 10 11.82 -0.69 -9.72
N LYS A 11 10.59 -0.77 -10.26
CA LYS A 11 9.55 -1.72 -9.80
C LYS A 11 9.28 -1.72 -8.27
N ILE A 12 9.53 -0.59 -7.59
CA ILE A 12 9.41 -0.49 -6.12
C ILE A 12 7.95 -0.70 -5.68
N CYS A 13 6.99 -0.12 -6.39
CA CYS A 13 5.56 -0.30 -6.12
C CYS A 13 5.11 -1.77 -6.22
N MET A 14 5.72 -2.56 -7.11
CA MET A 14 5.45 -3.99 -7.25
C MET A 14 6.11 -4.79 -6.11
N ARG A 15 7.39 -4.50 -5.81
CA ARG A 15 8.11 -5.15 -4.69
C ARG A 15 7.50 -4.88 -3.32
N ARG A 16 6.75 -3.79 -3.16
CA ARG A 16 5.95 -3.54 -1.94
C ARG A 16 5.00 -4.71 -1.63
N GLY A 17 4.52 -5.40 -2.65
CA GLY A 17 3.66 -6.56 -2.48
C GLY A 17 2.29 -6.21 -1.89
N TRP A 18 1.74 -7.15 -1.13
CA TRP A 18 0.41 -7.04 -0.56
C TRP A 18 0.34 -6.02 0.58
N ILE A 19 -0.54 -5.04 0.40
CA ILE A 19 -0.99 -4.10 1.44
C ILE A 19 -2.41 -4.44 1.89
N ARG A 20 -2.67 -4.33 3.19
CA ARG A 20 -3.94 -4.76 3.80
C ARG A 20 -4.41 -3.87 4.95
N GLN A 21 -3.50 -3.28 5.70
CA GLN A 21 -3.84 -2.50 6.88
C GLN A 21 -4.11 -1.05 6.52
N ARG A 22 -4.98 -0.39 7.29
CA ARG A 22 -5.19 1.06 7.16
C ARG A 22 -3.85 1.79 7.26
N GLY A 23 -3.63 2.72 6.33
CA GLY A 23 -2.39 3.49 6.28
C GLY A 23 -1.28 2.82 5.47
N ASP A 24 -1.43 1.54 5.11
CA ASP A 24 -0.53 0.94 4.13
C ASP A 24 -0.56 1.72 2.81
N LEU A 25 0.62 1.81 2.19
CA LEU A 25 0.88 2.58 0.99
C LEU A 25 1.74 1.80 -0.01
N ALA A 26 1.39 1.93 -1.28
CA ALA A 26 2.25 1.58 -2.41
C ALA A 26 2.34 2.79 -3.37
N VAL A 27 3.55 3.25 -3.66
CA VAL A 27 3.79 4.49 -4.43
C VAL A 27 4.66 4.20 -5.64
N CYS A 28 4.28 4.74 -6.80
CA CYS A 28 5.08 4.73 -8.02
C CYS A 28 5.34 6.17 -8.47
N VAL A 29 6.46 6.73 -8.04
CA VAL A 29 6.83 8.13 -8.34
C VAL A 29 6.89 8.41 -9.85
N PRO A 30 7.55 7.59 -10.70
CA PRO A 30 7.63 7.88 -12.14
C PRO A 30 6.27 7.90 -12.84
N ASN A 31 5.29 7.15 -12.32
CA ASN A 31 3.96 7.06 -12.92
C ASN A 31 2.93 7.96 -12.21
N GLY A 32 3.33 8.73 -11.20
CA GLY A 32 2.41 9.57 -10.41
C GLY A 32 1.32 8.80 -9.66
N LEU A 33 1.53 7.50 -9.37
CA LEU A 33 0.52 6.65 -8.73
C LEU A 33 0.74 6.55 -7.22
N VAL A 34 -0.35 6.73 -6.45
CA VAL A 34 -0.40 6.50 -5.01
C VAL A 34 -1.59 5.59 -4.69
N LEU A 35 -1.32 4.41 -4.12
CA LEU A 35 -2.33 3.49 -3.63
C LEU A 35 -2.28 3.46 -2.10
N ARG A 36 -3.39 3.77 -1.43
CA ARG A 36 -3.52 3.77 0.03
C ARG A 36 -4.73 2.95 0.47
N ILE A 37 -4.57 2.12 1.49
CA ILE A 37 -5.72 1.50 2.16
C ILE A 37 -6.34 2.51 3.12
N ALA A 38 -7.55 2.97 2.79
CA ALA A 38 -8.35 3.88 3.61
C ALA A 38 -9.34 3.10 4.51
N GLY A 39 -10.07 3.83 5.36
CA GLY A 39 -11.06 3.27 6.29
C GLY A 39 -10.64 3.43 7.76
N THR A 40 -11.45 2.88 8.66
CA THR A 40 -11.19 2.82 10.11
C THR A 40 -10.30 1.61 10.43
N ALA A 41 -9.34 1.78 11.34
CA ALA A 41 -8.52 0.66 11.78
C ALA A 41 -9.37 -0.26 12.66
N ALA A 42 -9.11 -1.57 12.60
CA ALA A 42 -9.60 -2.46 13.64
C ALA A 42 -9.03 -1.99 14.98
N VAL A 43 -9.89 -1.85 15.97
CA VAL A 43 -9.48 -1.44 17.31
C VAL A 43 -9.05 -2.70 18.05
N ASP A 44 -7.75 -2.87 18.26
CA ASP A 44 -7.23 -3.92 19.14
C ASP A 44 -7.41 -3.43 20.59
N ALA A 45 -8.61 -3.66 21.14
CA ALA A 45 -8.91 -3.30 22.52
C ALA A 45 -8.10 -4.18 23.48
N VAL A 46 -7.13 -3.60 24.17
CA VAL A 46 -6.49 -4.19 25.34
C VAL A 46 -7.04 -3.49 26.58
N ALA A 47 -8.01 -4.12 27.24
CA ALA A 47 -8.49 -3.68 28.55
C ALA A 47 -7.48 -4.11 29.63
N ARG A 48 -7.15 -3.19 30.54
CA ARG A 48 -6.36 -3.46 31.75
C ARG A 48 -7.27 -3.86 32.90
#